data_AF-A0A4U2Q8X7-F1
#
_entry.id   AF-A0A4U2Q8X7-F1
#
_cell.length_a   1.000
_cell.length_b   1.000
_cell.length_c   1.000
_cell.angle_alpha   90.00
_cell.angle_beta   90.00
_cell.angle_gamma   90.00
#
_symmetry.space_group_name_H-M   'P 1'
#
loop_
_entity.id
_entity.type
_entity.pdbx_description
1 polymer ?
#
loop_
_entity_poly.entity_id
_entity_poly.type
_entity_poly.pdbx_seq_one_letter_code
_entity_poly.pdbx_strand_id
1 'polypeptide(L)'
;MQKNHIIESEEKLRKAMLSSDVKVLDELIYDDLIFVNHFGQMLDKEADLEAHRSGVLHFTDIQVLDQKVILLDDTAVTVTRVSLRGTVGNEPIEDEMCYTRVK
;
A
#
# COMPACT_ATOMS: atom_id res chain seq x y z
N MET A 1 9.02 18.71 5.04
CA MET A 1 8.83 17.26 5.27
C MET A 1 10.18 16.55 5.10
N GLN A 2 10.52 15.55 5.93
CA GLN A 2 11.84 14.89 5.89
C GLN A 2 11.74 13.47 5.29
N LYS A 3 12.71 13.08 4.46
CA LYS A 3 12.75 11.77 3.79
C LYS A 3 12.56 10.58 4.74
N ASN A 4 13.20 10.60 5.91
CA ASN A 4 13.08 9.49 6.87
C ASN A 4 11.65 9.30 7.39
N HIS A 5 10.88 10.38 7.60
CA HIS A 5 9.49 10.29 8.05
C HIS A 5 8.61 9.62 6.98
N ILE A 6 8.92 9.81 5.70
CA ILE A 6 8.22 9.16 4.58
C ILE A 6 8.53 7.67 4.54
N ILE A 7 9.80 7.30 4.70
CA ILE A 7 10.23 5.89 4.76
C ILE A 7 9.56 5.19 5.95
N GLU A 8 9.52 5.84 7.12
CA GLU A 8 8.85 5.30 8.31
C GLU A 8 7.33 5.15 8.11
N SER A 9 6.68 6.12 7.47
CA SER A 9 5.26 6.04 7.12
C SER A 9 4.98 4.88 6.15
N GLU A 10 5.80 4.70 5.11
CA GLU A 10 5.69 3.56 4.18
C GLU A 10 5.90 2.22 4.87
N GLU A 11 6.86 2.13 5.79
CA GLU A 11 7.10 0.89 6.55
C GLU A 11 5.95 0.59 7.51
N LYS A 12 5.36 1.61 8.14
CA LYS A 12 4.14 1.45 8.98
C LYS A 12 2.98 0.94 8.14
N LEU A 13 2.78 1.51 6.94
CA LEU A 13 1.76 1.08 5.99
C LEU A 13 1.98 -0.37 5.53
N ARG A 14 3.21 -0.73 5.15
CA ARG A 14 3.57 -2.11 4.76
C ARG A 14 3.26 -3.12 5.85
N LYS A 15 3.61 -2.81 7.11
CA LYS A 15 3.31 -3.67 8.26
C LYS A 15 1.80 -3.82 8.49
N ALA A 16 1.05 -2.72 8.41
CA ALA A 16 -0.39 -2.75 8.56
C ALA A 16 -1.08 -3.56 7.45
N MET A 17 -0.60 -3.48 6.20
CA MET A 17 -1.08 -4.32 5.10
C MET A 17 -0.81 -5.81 5.35
N LEU A 18 0.40 -6.16 5.82
CA LEU A 18 0.78 -7.55 6.14
C LEU A 18 -0.07 -8.14 7.26
N SER A 19 -0.32 -7.39 8.33
CA SER A 19 -1.16 -7.85 9.44
C SER A 19 -2.66 -7.66 9.21
N SER A 20 -3.05 -7.06 8.07
CA SER A 20 -4.42 -6.62 7.78
C SER A 20 -5.00 -5.79 8.95
N ASP A 21 -4.19 -4.88 9.52
CA ASP A 21 -4.62 -3.99 10.61
C ASP A 21 -5.44 -2.83 10.03
N VAL A 22 -6.73 -3.09 9.82
CA VAL A 22 -7.67 -2.16 9.20
C VAL A 22 -7.73 -0.83 9.94
N LYS A 23 -7.58 -0.82 11.27
CA LYS A 23 -7.59 0.42 12.05
C LYS A 23 -6.39 1.29 11.73
N VAL A 24 -5.19 0.70 11.69
CA VAL A 24 -3.98 1.44 11.34
C VAL A 24 -4.00 1.88 9.87
N LEU A 25 -4.56 1.06 8.97
CA LEU A 25 -4.75 1.44 7.56
C LEU A 25 -5.68 2.65 7.43
N ASP A 26 -6.81 2.65 8.15
CA ASP A 26 -7.76 3.76 8.16
C ASP A 26 -7.12 5.08 8.63
N GLU A 27 -6.24 5.03 9.63
CA GLU A 27 -5.48 6.20 10.10
C GLU A 27 -4.41 6.69 9.09
N LEU A 28 -3.89 5.80 8.24
CA LEU A 28 -2.79 6.09 7.31
C LEU A 28 -3.26 6.50 5.91
N ILE A 29 -4.46 6.09 5.52
CA ILE A 29 -5.02 6.30 4.19
C ILE A 29 -5.95 7.51 4.24
N TYR A 30 -5.71 8.47 3.34
CA TYR A 30 -6.53 9.67 3.22
C TYR A 30 -7.95 9.34 2.74
N ASP A 31 -8.96 10.06 3.25
CA ASP A 31 -10.37 9.76 3.00
C ASP A 31 -10.74 9.80 1.52
N ASP A 32 -10.15 10.72 0.75
CA ASP A 32 -10.37 10.86 -0.70
C ASP A 32 -9.38 10.03 -1.54
N LEU A 33 -8.91 8.88 -1.04
CA LEU A 33 -8.02 8.00 -1.79
C LEU A 33 -8.62 7.63 -3.16
N ILE A 34 -7.79 7.71 -4.19
CA ILE A 34 -8.03 7.07 -5.49
C ILE A 34 -6.87 6.10 -5.74
N PHE A 35 -7.12 4.80 -5.52
CA PHE A 35 -6.15 3.75 -5.78
C PHE A 35 -6.43 3.10 -7.13
N VAL A 36 -5.43 3.09 -8.01
CA VAL A 36 -5.50 2.36 -9.29
C VAL A 36 -4.77 1.03 -9.13
N ASN A 37 -5.50 -0.07 -9.21
CA ASN A 37 -4.90 -1.40 -9.12
C ASN A 37 -4.29 -1.85 -10.47
N HIS A 38 -3.69 -3.03 -10.48
CA HIS A 38 -3.02 -3.60 -11.66
C HIS A 38 -3.99 -3.97 -12.80
N PHE A 39 -5.30 -4.03 -12.55
CA PHE A 39 -6.32 -4.18 -13.59
C PHE A 39 -6.80 -2.83 -14.17
N GLY A 40 -6.26 -1.71 -13.69
CA GLY A 40 -6.69 -0.37 -14.08
C GLY A 40 -8.00 0.09 -13.43
N GLN A 41 -8.46 -0.61 -12.40
CA GLN A 41 -9.67 -0.22 -11.66
C GLN A 41 -9.33 0.86 -10.64
N MET A 42 -10.19 1.88 -10.55
CA MET A 42 -10.13 2.92 -9.52
C MET A 42 -10.95 2.47 -8.30
N LEU A 43 -10.32 2.46 -7.13
CA LEU A 43 -10.90 2.07 -5.86
C LEU A 43 -10.77 3.23 -4.87
N ASP A 44 -11.79 3.42 -4.04
CA ASP A 44 -11.76 4.37 -2.94
C ASP A 44 -11.17 3.75 -1.67
N LYS A 45 -11.07 4.56 -0.60
CA LYS A 45 -10.55 4.13 0.70
C LYS A 45 -11.35 2.97 1.29
N GLU A 46 -12.69 3.02 1.28
CA GLU A 46 -13.49 1.97 1.92
C GLU A 46 -13.37 0.65 1.16
N ALA A 47 -13.30 0.67 -0.17
CA ALA A 47 -13.07 -0.53 -0.96
C ALA A 47 -11.70 -1.19 -0.65
N ASP A 48 -10.64 -0.38 -0.48
CA ASP A 48 -9.32 -0.88 -0.08
C ASP A 48 -9.34 -1.47 1.34
N LEU A 49 -9.95 -0.76 2.30
CA LEU A 49 -10.09 -1.22 3.68
C LEU A 49 -10.95 -2.49 3.79
N GLU A 50 -12.04 -2.57 3.04
CA GLU A 50 -12.93 -3.73 3.04
C GLU A 50 -12.25 -4.97 2.43
N ALA A 51 -11.34 -4.78 1.47
CA ALA A 51 -10.54 -5.89 0.95
C ALA A 51 -9.70 -6.55 2.05
N HIS A 52 -9.12 -5.74 2.94
CA HIS A 52 -8.42 -6.23 4.14
C HIS A 52 -9.38 -6.76 5.21
N ARG A 53 -10.49 -6.06 5.48
CA ARG A 53 -11.47 -6.39 6.54
C ARG A 53 -12.16 -7.73 6.29
N SER A 54 -12.56 -7.99 5.06
CA SER A 54 -13.20 -9.24 4.65
C SER A 54 -12.22 -10.42 4.56
N GLY A 55 -10.91 -10.15 4.54
CA GLY A 55 -9.87 -11.14 4.29
C GLY A 55 -9.79 -11.60 2.84
N VAL A 56 -10.55 -10.97 1.91
CA VAL A 56 -10.41 -11.27 0.48
C VAL A 56 -9.01 -10.93 0.00
N LEU A 57 -8.38 -9.86 0.52
CA LEU A 57 -6.97 -9.56 0.32
C LEU A 57 -6.18 -9.95 1.56
N HIS A 58 -5.25 -10.88 1.41
CA HIS A 58 -4.37 -11.30 2.49
C HIS A 58 -2.93 -11.43 1.98
N PHE A 59 -2.03 -10.66 2.57
CA PHE A 59 -0.60 -10.74 2.26
C PHE A 59 0.12 -11.63 3.26
N THR A 60 0.94 -12.55 2.74
CA THR A 60 1.84 -13.38 3.54
C THR A 60 3.27 -12.85 3.52
N ASP A 61 3.68 -12.16 2.46
CA ASP A 61 4.94 -11.43 2.39
C ASP A 61 4.86 -10.20 1.48
N ILE A 62 5.56 -9.14 1.88
CA ILE A 62 5.73 -7.91 1.09
C ILE A 62 7.18 -7.49 1.22
N GLN A 63 8.01 -7.84 0.23
CA GLN A 63 9.43 -7.53 0.21
C GLN A 63 9.69 -6.28 -0.64
N VAL A 64 10.27 -5.24 -0.05
CA VAL A 64 10.70 -4.05 -0.79
C VAL A 64 11.99 -4.36 -1.56
N LEU A 65 11.94 -4.21 -2.89
CA LEU A 65 13.06 -4.46 -3.80
C LEU A 65 13.80 -3.18 -4.16
N ASP A 66 13.06 -2.08 -4.36
CA ASP A 66 13.60 -0.74 -4.59
C ASP A 66 12.58 0.30 -4.10
N GLN A 67 13.06 1.42 -3.57
CA GLN A 67 12.21 2.53 -3.17
C GLN A 67 12.87 3.88 -3.49
N LYS A 68 12.16 4.68 -4.28
CA LYS A 68 12.50 6.07 -4.56
C LYS A 68 11.58 6.97 -3.75
N VAL A 69 12.16 7.98 -3.12
CA VAL A 69 11.43 9.05 -2.42
C VAL A 69 11.83 10.37 -3.04
N ILE A 70 10.85 11.07 -3.59
CA ILE A 70 10.98 12.38 -4.22
C ILE A 70 10.29 13.37 -3.29
N LEU A 71 11.07 14.27 -2.68
CA LEU A 71 10.52 15.34 -1.86
C LEU A 71 10.11 16.50 -2.78
N LEU A 72 8.88 16.98 -2.61
CA LEU A 72 8.38 18.23 -3.15
C LEU A 72 8.20 19.21 -1.97
N ASP A 73 7.65 20.40 -2.23
CA ASP A 73 7.57 21.47 -1.23
C ASP A 73 6.81 21.04 0.04
N ASP A 74 5.56 20.61 -0.12
CA ASP A 74 4.63 20.22 0.95
C ASP A 74 4.21 18.74 0.90
N THR A 75 4.69 17.99 -0.09
CA THR A 75 4.32 16.58 -0.32
C THR A 75 5.53 15.72 -0.72
N ALA A 76 5.38 14.40 -0.67
CA ALA A 76 6.32 13.43 -1.25
C ALA A 76 5.64 12.55 -2.28
N VAL A 77 6.42 12.11 -3.26
CA VAL A 77 6.07 10.96 -4.09
C VAL A 77 7.01 9.80 -3.74
N THR A 78 6.43 8.64 -3.46
CA THR A 78 7.18 7.38 -3.37
C THR A 78 6.90 6.55 -4.61
N VAL A 79 7.94 5.89 -5.13
CA VAL A 79 7.81 4.84 -6.15
C VAL A 79 8.52 3.62 -5.58
N THR A 80 7.73 2.61 -5.22
CA THR A 80 8.22 1.41 -4.54
C THR A 80 7.96 0.19 -5.40
N ARG A 81 9.01 -0.56 -5.71
CA ARG A 81 8.89 -1.89 -6.32
C ARG A 81 8.95 -2.94 -5.22
N VAL A 82 7.98 -3.84 -5.22
CA VAL A 82 7.84 -4.89 -4.22
C VAL A 82 7.67 -6.26 -4.88
N SER A 83 8.17 -7.30 -4.22
CA SER A 83 7.72 -8.68 -4.45
C SER A 83 6.61 -8.98 -3.44
N LEU A 84 5.46 -9.46 -3.95
CA LEU A 84 4.27 -9.74 -3.16
C LEU A 84 3.99 -11.24 -3.13
N ARG A 85 3.64 -11.73 -1.95
CA ARG A 85 3.00 -13.04 -1.79
C ARG A 85 1.74 -12.92 -0.95
N GLY A 86 0.71 -13.65 -1.34
CA GLY A 86 -0.57 -13.58 -0.67
C GLY A 86 -1.69 -14.22 -1.47
N THR A 87 -2.92 -13.78 -1.23
CA THR A 87 -4.13 -14.22 -1.93
C THR A 87 -5.07 -13.05 -2.17
N VAL A 88 -5.75 -13.04 -3.31
CA VAL A 88 -6.96 -12.26 -3.57
C VAL A 88 -8.11 -13.22 -3.84
N GLY A 89 -9.10 -13.23 -2.95
CA GLY A 89 -10.12 -14.27 -2.91
C GLY A 89 -9.46 -15.63 -2.68
N ASN A 90 -9.56 -16.51 -3.67
CA ASN A 90 -8.93 -17.83 -3.65
C ASN A 90 -7.71 -17.94 -4.57
N GLU A 91 -7.35 -16.85 -5.26
CA GLU A 91 -6.26 -16.83 -6.22
C GLU A 91 -4.96 -16.39 -5.54
N PRO A 92 -3.85 -17.15 -5.68
CA PRO A 92 -2.58 -16.76 -5.11
C PRO A 92 -1.98 -15.56 -5.86
N ILE A 93 -1.32 -14.69 -5.10
CA ILE A 93 -0.42 -13.66 -5.62
C ILE A 93 1.00 -14.15 -5.41
N GLU A 94 1.78 -14.18 -6.47
CA GLU A 94 3.24 -14.25 -6.42
C GLU A 94 3.78 -13.44 -7.60
N ASP A 95 3.94 -12.13 -7.40
CA ASP A 95 4.27 -11.21 -8.48
C ASP A 95 5.08 -10.00 -7.99
N GLU A 96 5.77 -9.33 -8.91
CA GLU A 96 6.41 -8.04 -8.65
C GLU A 96 5.50 -6.90 -9.09
N MET A 97 5.27 -5.95 -8.19
CA MET A 97 4.44 -4.78 -8.46
C MET A 97 5.14 -3.47 -8.13
N CYS A 98 4.78 -2.43 -8.87
CA CYS A 98 5.25 -1.07 -8.65
C CYS A 98 4.09 -0.20 -8.16
N TYR A 99 4.30 0.44 -7.01
CA TYR A 99 3.34 1.35 -6.39
C TYR A 99 3.88 2.76 -6.42
N THR A 100 3.03 3.70 -6.84
CA THR A 100 3.29 5.13 -6.69
C THR A 100 2.33 5.69 -5.65
N ARG A 101 2.84 6.39 -4.63
CA ARG A 101 2.02 7.02 -3.59
C ARG A 101 2.41 8.48 -3.42
N VAL A 102 1.41 9.31 -3.13
CA VAL A 102 1.58 10.71 -2.73
C VAL A 102 1.43 10.77 -1.21
N LYS A 103 2.28 11.56 -0.54
CA LYS A 103 2.43 11.63 0.92
C LYS A 103 2.43 13.05 1.42
#